data_AF-A0A540WF92-F1
#
_entry.id   AF-A0A540WF92-F1
#
_cell.length_a   1.000
_cell.length_b   1.000
_cell.length_c   1.000
_cell.angle_alpha   90.00
_cell.angle_beta   90.00
_cell.angle_gamma   90.00
#
_symmetry.space_group_name_H-M   'P 1'
#
loop_
_entity.id
_entity.type
_entity.pdbx_description
1 polymer ?
#
loop_
_entity_poly.entity_id
_entity_poly.type
_entity_poly.pdbx_seq_one_letter_code
_entity_poly.pdbx_strand_id
1 'polypeptide(L)' 'MIAGGPCGTSGDDKCGNGDCPTIFTTNKPGTLAVQGYTTGHTTPGGEAIVTIPENVLWEAARALGR' A
#
# COMPACT_ATOMS: atom_id res chain seq x y z
N MET A 1 -9.23 9.22 6.63
CA MET A 1 -8.80 7.81 6.58
C MET A 1 -9.21 7.27 5.22
N ILE A 2 -8.26 6.97 4.35
CA ILE A 2 -8.49 6.36 3.03
C ILE A 2 -7.86 4.97 3.12
N ALA A 3 -8.68 3.93 2.94
CA ALA A 3 -8.31 2.52 2.77
C ALA A 3 -7.27 1.93 3.75
N GLY A 4 -7.72 1.66 4.97
CA GLY A 4 -6.97 0.89 5.97
C GLY A 4 -7.86 0.59 7.17
N GLY A 5 -8.96 -0.13 6.94
CA GLY A 5 -9.89 -0.59 7.97
C GLY A 5 -10.14 -2.10 7.84
N PRO A 6 -10.62 -2.78 8.90
CA PRO A 6 -10.87 -4.21 8.86
C PRO A 6 -11.93 -4.56 7.80
N CYS A 7 -11.67 -5.63 7.07
CA CYS A 7 -12.42 -6.14 5.92
C CYS A 7 -13.94 -6.20 6.17
N GLY A 8 -14.71 -5.50 5.34
CA GLY A 8 -16.17 -5.59 5.28
C GLY A 8 -16.62 -6.46 4.11
N THR A 9 -17.56 -7.37 4.35
CA THR A 9 -18.10 -8.32 3.36
C THR A 9 -19.22 -7.69 2.52
N SER A 10 -18.89 -6.80 1.59
CA SER A 10 -19.86 -6.30 0.62
C SER A 10 -19.22 -6.27 -0.77
N GLY A 11 -19.89 -6.89 -1.74
CA GLY A 11 -19.36 -7.20 -3.06
C GLY A 11 -18.83 -6.00 -3.83
N ASP A 12 -17.87 -6.30 -4.70
CA ASP A 12 -17.14 -5.45 -5.66
C ASP A 12 -15.73 -4.97 -5.25
N ASP A 13 -15.17 -5.49 -4.16
CA ASP A 13 -13.85 -5.08 -3.65
C ASP A 13 -12.71 -6.05 -4.02
N LYS A 14 -11.95 -5.75 -5.08
CA LYS A 14 -10.74 -6.52 -5.47
C LYS A 14 -9.54 -6.38 -4.52
N CYS A 15 -9.72 -5.76 -3.35
CA CYS A 15 -8.73 -5.66 -2.28
C CYS A 15 -9.30 -6.11 -0.91
N GLY A 16 -10.33 -6.98 -0.91
CA GLY A 16 -11.14 -7.31 0.26
C GLY A 16 -10.51 -8.26 1.30
N ASN A 17 -9.44 -8.99 0.98
CA ASN A 17 -8.89 -10.04 1.85
C ASN A 17 -7.48 -9.76 2.42
N GLY A 18 -7.01 -8.50 2.39
CA GLY A 18 -5.63 -8.17 2.78
C GLY A 18 -4.61 -8.43 1.66
N ASP A 19 -5.09 -8.61 0.43
CA ASP A 19 -4.28 -8.84 -0.76
C ASP A 19 -3.63 -7.57 -1.31
N CYS A 20 -3.90 -6.40 -0.72
CA CYS A 20 -3.39 -5.11 -1.18
C CYS A 20 -2.60 -4.41 -0.05
N PRO A 21 -1.56 -3.62 -0.38
CA PRO A 21 -0.74 -2.98 0.64
C PRO A 21 -1.58 -1.92 1.34
N THR A 22 -1.37 -1.75 2.64
CA THR A 22 -2.06 -0.69 3.38
C THR A 22 -1.51 0.67 2.95
N ILE A 23 -2.39 1.53 2.46
CA ILE A 23 -2.06 2.86 1.95
C ILE A 23 -2.64 3.92 2.90
N PHE A 24 -1.88 4.98 3.17
CA PHE A 24 -2.33 6.11 3.97
C PHE A 24 -2.21 7.41 3.18
N THR A 25 -3.23 8.27 3.32
CA THR A 25 -3.12 9.67 2.89
C THR A 25 -2.08 10.38 3.73
N THR A 26 -1.23 11.14 3.06
CA THR A 26 -0.25 11.99 3.73
C THR A 26 -0.68 13.45 3.65
N ASN A 27 -0.14 14.27 4.53
CA ASN A 27 -0.35 15.71 4.50
C ASN A 27 0.40 16.40 3.33
N LYS A 28 1.29 15.66 2.65
CA LYS A 28 2.06 16.17 1.52
C LYS A 28 1.28 15.91 0.22
N PRO A 29 0.99 16.96 -0.58
CA PRO A 29 0.26 16.79 -1.82
C PRO A 29 0.98 15.85 -2.79
N GLY A 30 0.21 14.98 -3.45
CA GLY A 30 0.74 14.05 -4.45
C GLY A 30 1.53 12.87 -3.89
N THR A 31 1.53 12.66 -2.56
CA THR A 31 2.23 11.51 -1.96
C THR A 31 1.30 10.64 -1.12
N LEU A 32 1.56 9.34 -1.20
CA LEU A 32 0.90 8.30 -0.40
C LEU A 32 1.97 7.62 0.46
N ALA A 33 1.59 7.23 1.68
CA ALA A 33 2.42 6.38 2.52
C ALA A 33 1.97 4.93 2.34
N VAL A 34 2.93 4.02 2.23
CA VAL A 34 2.70 2.59 2.03
C VAL A 34 3.30 1.86 3.21
N GLN A 35 2.55 0.95 3.83
CA GLN A 35 3.06 0.12 4.92
C GLN A 35 4.13 -0.86 4.39
N GLY A 36 5.26 -0.95 5.08
CA GLY A 36 6.34 -1.89 4.77
C GLY A 36 7.43 -1.90 5.84
N TYR A 37 8.53 -2.60 5.59
CA TYR A 37 9.68 -2.70 6.49
C TYR A 37 10.88 -1.94 5.93
N THR A 38 11.54 -1.12 6.73
CA THR A 38 12.71 -0.37 6.26
C THR A 38 13.86 -1.31 5.84
N THR A 39 14.59 -0.91 4.82
CA THR A 39 15.79 -1.61 4.34
C THR A 39 16.98 -0.66 4.29
N GLY A 40 18.20 -1.20 4.37
CA GLY A 40 19.44 -0.45 4.51
C GLY A 40 19.95 0.23 3.23
N HIS A 41 19.08 0.56 2.28
CA HIS A 41 19.48 1.26 1.05
C HIS A 41 19.72 2.75 1.31
N THR A 42 20.78 3.30 0.72
CA THR A 42 21.08 4.73 0.77
C THR A 42 20.02 5.51 0.00
N THR A 43 19.42 6.49 0.67
CA THR A 43 18.41 7.39 0.12
C THR A 43 18.79 8.86 0.35
N PRO A 44 18.27 9.80 -0.47
CA PRO A 44 18.34 11.22 -0.17
C PRO A 44 17.73 11.56 1.20
N GLY A 45 18.13 12.72 1.75
CA GLY A 45 17.70 13.14 3.08
C GLY A 45 16.17 13.23 3.20
N GLY A 46 15.61 12.51 4.17
CA GLY A 46 14.17 12.48 4.45
C GLY A 46 13.39 11.40 3.68
N GLU A 47 14.07 10.56 2.90
CA GLU A 47 13.48 9.40 2.21
C GLU A 47 13.92 8.09 2.86
N ALA A 48 13.07 7.05 2.76
CA ALA A 48 13.39 5.69 3.19
C ALA A 48 12.82 4.69 2.18
N ILE A 49 13.55 3.63 1.90
CA ILE A 49 13.02 2.48 1.14
C ILE A 49 12.41 1.50 2.13
N VAL A 50 11.22 1.02 1.78
CA VAL A 50 10.54 -0.05 2.49
C VAL A 50 10.37 -1.26 1.59
N THR A 51 10.44 -2.46 2.16
CA THR A 51 10.05 -3.71 1.53
C THR A 51 8.58 -4.00 1.83
N ILE A 52 7.88 -4.49 0.83
CA ILE A 52 6.50 -4.97 0.93
C ILE A 52 6.45 -6.38 0.33
N PRO A 53 5.51 -7.23 0.77
CA PRO A 53 5.34 -8.54 0.16
C PRO A 53 5.03 -8.41 -1.34
N GLU A 54 5.73 -9.17 -2.16
CA GLU A 54 5.60 -9.10 -3.62
C GLU A 54 4.17 -9.45 -4.08
N ASN A 55 3.57 -10.48 -3.50
CA ASN A 55 2.19 -10.90 -3.81
C ASN A 55 1.18 -9.76 -3.57
N VAL A 56 1.40 -8.97 -2.52
CA VAL A 56 0.53 -7.85 -2.16
C VAL A 56 0.61 -6.73 -3.21
N LEU A 57 1.79 -6.51 -3.79
CA LEU A 57 1.95 -5.54 -4.88
C LEU A 57 1.28 -6.00 -6.18
N TRP A 58 1.41 -7.28 -6.53
CA TRP A 58 0.82 -7.84 -7.75
C TRP A 58 -0.71 -7.86 -7.71
N GLU A 59 -1.29 -8.24 -6.59
CA GLU A 59 -2.74 -8.25 -6.43
C GLU A 59 -3.32 -6.84 -6.44
N ALA A 60 -2.64 -5.86 -5.85
CA ALA A 60 -3.00 -4.45 -6.01
C ALA A 60 -2.96 -3.98 -7.47
N ALA A 61 -1.97 -4.41 -8.26
CA ALA A 61 -1.90 -4.09 -9.69
C ALA A 61 -3.07 -4.71 -10.48
N ARG A 62 -3.41 -5.99 -10.19
CA ARG A 62 -4.56 -6.69 -10.79
C ARG A 62 -5.90 -6.05 -10.41
N ALA A 63 -6.05 -5.62 -9.17
CA ALA A 63 -7.25 -4.95 -8.68
C ALA A 63 -7.55 -3.66 -9.47
N LEU A 64 -6.50 -2.95 -9.89
CA LEU A 64 -6.59 -1.75 -10.74
C LEU A 64 -6.84 -2.05 -12.23
N GLY A 65 -6.93 -3.32 -12.64
CA GLY A 65 -7.26 -3.72 -14.01
C GLY A 65 -6.09 -3.64 -15.00
N ARG A 66 -4.85 -3.80 -14.52
CA ARG A 66 -3.66 -4.00 -15.37
C ARG A 66 -3.17 -5.44 -15.33
#